data_AF-A0A1V1UG24-F1
#
_entry.id   AF-A0A1V1UG24-F1
#
_cell.length_a   1.000
_cell.length_b   1.000
_cell.length_c   1.000
_cell.angle_alpha   90.00
_cell.angle_beta   90.00
_cell.angle_gamma   90.00
#
_symmetry.space_group_name_H-M   'P 1'
#
loop_
_entity.id
_entity.type
_entity.pdbx_description
1 polymer ?
#
loop_
_entity_poly.entity_id
_entity_poly.type
_entity_poly.pdbx_seq_one_letter_code
_entity_poly.pdbx_strand_id
1 'polypeptide(L)' 'MIGLIVIMALVLGLLAALGAGAVSGLRIGKAALGADLAAYMGALYGVLAGSISVVVTTLILLII' A
#
# COMPACT_ATOMS: atom_id res chain seq x y z
N MET A 1 24.82 -5.07 -12.93
CA MET A 1 23.57 -5.68 -13.41
C MET A 1 22.75 -6.34 -12.28
N ILE A 2 23.38 -7.10 -11.37
CA ILE A 2 22.69 -7.76 -10.23
C ILE A 2 21.95 -6.77 -9.31
N GLY A 3 22.52 -5.60 -9.00
CA GLY A 3 21.88 -4.61 -8.11
C GLY A 3 20.52 -4.12 -8.59
N LEU A 4 20.36 -3.88 -9.90
CA LEU A 4 19.07 -3.46 -10.48
C LEU A 4 18.03 -4.58 -10.38
N ILE A 5 18.43 -5.84 -10.58
CA ILE A 5 17.54 -7.00 -10.48
C ILE A 5 17.02 -7.15 -9.04
N VAL A 6 17.89 -6.96 -8.03
CA VAL A 6 17.51 -7.03 -6.62
C VAL A 6 16.52 -5.92 -6.23
N ILE A 7 16.76 -4.69 -6.67
CA ILE A 7 15.84 -3.56 -6.43
C ILE A 7 14.50 -3.81 -7.08
N MET A 8 14.49 -4.26 -8.34
CA MET A 8 13.24 -4.58 -9.05
C MET A 8 12.47 -5.73 -8.39
N ALA A 9 13.17 -6.77 -7.91
CA ALA A 9 12.54 -7.87 -7.18
C ALA A 9 11.92 -7.40 -5.85
N LEU A 10 12.59 -6.51 -5.12
CA LEU A 10 12.06 -5.88 -3.91
C LEU A 10 10.82 -5.04 -4.19
N VAL A 11 10.88 -4.16 -5.20
CA VAL A 11 9.75 -3.29 -5.57
C VAL A 11 8.55 -4.12 -6.03
N LEU A 12 8.75 -5.08 -6.93
CA LEU A 12 7.70 -5.95 -7.43
C LEU A 12 7.13 -6.85 -6.33
N GLY A 13 7.98 -7.41 -5.46
CA GLY A 13 7.56 -8.21 -4.32
C GLY A 13 6.73 -7.41 -3.32
N LEU A 14 7.13 -6.16 -3.04
CA LEU A 14 6.39 -5.25 -2.16
C LEU A 14 5.02 -4.91 -2.75
N LEU A 15 4.96 -4.54 -4.04
CA LEU A 15 3.71 -4.24 -4.74
C LEU A 15 2.78 -5.46 -4.76
N ALA A 16 3.32 -6.66 -5.00
CA ALA A 16 2.55 -7.89 -4.98
C ALA A 16 1.99 -8.19 -3.57
N ALA A 17 2.80 -8.02 -2.52
CA ALA A 17 2.36 -8.22 -1.14
C ALA A 17 1.27 -7.21 -0.72
N LEU A 18 1.43 -5.93 -1.06
CA LEU A 18 0.44 -4.88 -0.82
C LEU A 18 -0.86 -5.15 -1.57
N GLY A 19 -0.77 -5.53 -2.85
CA GLY A 19 -1.93 -5.87 -3.67
C GLY A 19 -2.68 -7.10 -3.14
N ALA A 20 -1.96 -8.16 -2.78
CA ALA A 20 -2.57 -9.37 -2.22
C ALA A 20 -3.24 -9.10 -0.86
N GLY A 21 -2.60 -8.31 0.00
CA GLY A 21 -3.15 -7.85 1.28
C GLY A 21 -4.42 -7.01 1.10
N ALA A 22 -4.42 -6.08 0.14
CA ALA A 22 -5.58 -5.24 -0.18
C ALA A 22 -6.76 -6.07 -0.73
N VAL A 23 -6.52 -7.04 -1.62
CA VAL A 23 -7.56 -7.92 -2.15
C VAL A 23 -8.17 -8.79 -1.04
N SER A 24 -7.33 -9.36 -0.17
CA SER A 24 -7.80 -10.14 0.98
C SER A 24 -8.61 -9.27 1.95
N GLY A 25 -8.10 -8.09 2.29
CA GLY A 25 -8.75 -7.12 3.18
C GLY A 25 -10.08 -6.62 2.63
N LEU A 26 -10.19 -6.35 1.33
CA LEU A 26 -11.45 -6.01 0.67
C LEU A 26 -12.46 -7.16 0.74
N ARG A 27 -12.01 -8.41 0.56
CA ARG A 27 -12.90 -9.58 0.62
C ARG A 27 -13.45 -9.79 2.03
N ILE A 28 -12.59 -9.69 3.05
CA ILE A 28 -12.96 -9.84 4.46
C ILE A 28 -13.82 -8.64 4.91
N GLY A 29 -13.39 -7.42 4.57
CA GLY A 29 -14.09 -6.19 4.90
C GLY A 29 -15.47 -6.10 4.25
N LYS A 30 -15.61 -6.52 2.99
CA LYS A 30 -16.91 -6.62 2.31
C LYS A 30 -17.87 -7.57 3.01
N ALA A 31 -17.37 -8.70 3.52
CA ALA A 31 -18.19 -9.67 4.26
C ALA A 31 -18.64 -9.15 5.64
N ALA A 32 -17.82 -8.31 6.30
CA ALA A 32 -18.08 -7.81 7.64
C ALA A 32 -18.88 -6.48 7.68
N LEU A 33 -18.59 -5.56 6.76
CA LEU A 33 -19.10 -4.17 6.77
C LEU A 33 -20.02 -3.85 5.58
N GLY A 34 -20.11 -4.73 4.58
CA GLY A 34 -20.74 -4.45 3.29
C GLY A 34 -19.75 -3.88 2.26
N ALA A 35 -20.03 -4.10 0.98
CA ALA A 35 -19.11 -3.80 -0.13
C ALA A 35 -18.79 -2.31 -0.25
N ASP A 36 -19.81 -1.47 -0.15
CA ASP A 36 -19.67 -0.03 -0.38
C ASP A 36 -18.92 0.64 0.76
N LEU A 37 -19.23 0.29 2.01
CA LEU A 37 -18.54 0.85 3.18
C LEU A 37 -17.07 0.42 3.23
N ALA A 38 -16.76 -0.84 2.92
CA ALA A 38 -15.39 -1.33 2.86
C ALA A 38 -14.57 -0.62 1.76
N ALA A 39 -15.19 -0.37 0.60
CA ALA A 39 -14.55 0.36 -0.49
C ALA A 39 -14.31 1.84 -0.13
N TYR A 40 -15.31 2.52 0.46
CA TYR A 40 -15.17 3.91 0.90
C TYR A 40 -14.10 4.07 1.97
N MET A 41 -14.08 3.17 2.96
CA MET A 41 -13.04 3.19 3.99
C MET A 41 -11.66 2.88 3.41
N GLY A 42 -11.53 1.88 2.54
CA GLY A 42 -10.27 1.55 1.88
C GLY A 42 -9.71 2.69 1.03
N ALA A 43 -10.56 3.38 0.28
CA ALA A 43 -10.16 4.54 -0.53
C ALA A 43 -9.73 5.72 0.35
N LEU A 44 -10.54 6.07 1.36
CA LEU A 44 -10.29 7.25 2.19
C LEU A 44 -9.06 7.05 3.10
N TYR A 45 -8.95 5.91 3.77
CA TYR A 45 -7.78 5.58 4.57
C TYR A 45 -6.55 5.29 3.72
N GLY A 46 -6.70 4.66 2.55
CA GLY A 46 -5.58 4.40 1.64
C GLY A 46 -4.93 5.70 1.15
N VAL A 47 -5.74 6.70 0.77
CA VAL A 47 -5.23 8.02 0.37
C VAL A 47 -4.56 8.72 1.54
N LEU A 48 -5.18 8.75 2.73
CA LEU A 48 -4.61 9.41 3.91
C LEU A 48 -3.30 8.76 4.36
N ALA A 49 -3.27 7.43 4.51
CA ALA A 49 -2.08 6.71 4.93
C ALA A 49 -0.95 6.83 3.89
N GLY A 50 -1.28 6.71 2.60
CA GLY A 50 -0.32 6.84 1.51
C GLY A 50 0.30 8.24 1.45
N SER A 51 -0.52 9.29 1.56
CA SER A 51 -0.03 10.67 1.54
C SER A 51 0.86 11.01 2.75
N ILE A 52 0.48 10.56 3.96
CA ILE A 52 1.36 10.68 5.14
C ILE A 52 2.68 9.95 4.92
N SER A 53 2.63 8.72 4.40
CA SER A 53 3.84 7.92 4.17
C SER A 53 4.78 8.60 3.18
N VAL A 54 4.26 9.18 2.09
CA VAL A 54 5.07 9.94 1.11
C VAL A 54 5.73 11.15 1.76
N VAL A 55 4.98 11.93 2.55
CA VAL A 55 5.53 13.12 3.24
C VAL A 55 6.63 12.72 4.21
N VAL A 56 6.39 11.72 5.06
CA VAL A 56 7.38 11.25 6.05
C VAL A 56 8.64 10.72 5.37
N THR A 57 8.50 9.88 4.35
CA THR A 57 9.66 9.36 3.60
C THR A 57 10.44 10.49 2.93
N THR A 58 9.76 11.48 2.34
CA THR A 58 10.41 12.63 1.71
C THR A 58 11.19 13.46 2.73
N LEU A 59 10.62 13.72 3.91
CA LEU A 59 11.31 14.44 4.99
C LEU A 59 12.55 13.69 5.47
N ILE A 60 12.46 12.38 5.64
CA ILE A 60 13.59 11.54 6.04
C ILE A 60 14.71 11.63 5.00
N LEU A 61 14.39 11.47 3.71
CA LEU A 61 15.37 11.54 2.62
C LEU A 61 15.98 12.93 2.42
N LEU A 62 15.35 13.99 2.94
CA LEU A 62 15.87 15.36 2.85
C LEU A 62 16.89 15.68 3.97
N ILE A 63 16.83 14.92 5.08
CA ILE A 63 17.71 15.10 6.25
C ILE A 63 18.98 14.22 6.16
N ILE A 64 18.95 13.15 5.36
CA ILE A 64 20.07 12.21 5.15
C ILE A 64 20.82 12.58 3.87
#